data_AF-A0A946N9S4-F1
#
_entry.id   AF-A0A946N9S4-F1
#
_cell.length_a   1.000
_cell.length_b   1.000
_cell.length_c   1.000
_cell.angle_alpha   90.00
_cell.angle_beta   90.00
_cell.angle_gamma   90.00
#
_symmetry.space_group_name_H-M   'P 1'
#
loop_
_entity.id
_entity.type
_entity.pdbx_description
1 polymer ?
#
loop_
_entity_poly.entity_id
_entity_poly.type
_entity_poly.pdbx_seq_one_letter_code
_entity_poly.pdbx_strand_id
1 'polypeptide(L)'
;IFLPRFGTINERRHQLHEVIRLSGMNLIIDDFDHQLIIKVASIQKLRLQVYFIDNDEYFPKKQMFDDLDGNFMTNNDERMIFYCKGVIETVRKLGWAPDIIHCQGWFASLVPMYIKKLYADDPLFENVKVIYSVFDRSFDGVLSDTLPTKLLYERLEEADVARIQEPSINNLHKFAVDYADAIVQASPEMDKDVLAHIKSSEKPFMEYPGDEDYIDAYQDFYSQFIEEEEVVTTED
;
A
#
# COMPACT_ATOMS: atom_id res chain seq x y z
N ILE A 1 9.96 -2.70 -3.22
CA ILE A 1 9.30 -1.55 -2.58
C ILE A 1 8.59 -0.73 -3.66
N PHE A 2 7.37 -0.27 -3.39
CA PHE A 2 6.68 0.70 -4.22
C PHE A 2 6.52 2.01 -3.44
N LEU A 3 6.68 3.14 -4.14
CA LEU A 3 6.49 4.47 -3.56
C LEU A 3 5.72 5.35 -4.55
N PRO A 4 4.83 6.24 -4.08
CA PRO A 4 4.33 7.32 -4.91
C PRO A 4 5.48 8.27 -5.26
N ARG A 5 5.53 8.78 -6.49
CA ARG A 5 6.61 9.65 -6.92
C ARG A 5 6.36 11.11 -6.58
N PHE A 6 6.43 11.48 -5.30
CA PHE A 6 6.27 12.88 -4.85
C PHE A 6 7.36 13.86 -5.31
N GLY A 7 8.23 13.50 -6.26
CA GLY A 7 9.31 14.37 -6.77
C GLY A 7 10.40 14.73 -5.75
N THR A 8 10.50 14.01 -4.64
CA THR A 8 11.51 14.23 -3.58
C THR A 8 12.83 13.50 -3.85
N ILE A 9 12.82 12.49 -4.73
CA ILE A 9 14.01 11.71 -5.12
C ILE A 9 14.63 12.28 -6.40
N ASN A 10 15.94 12.52 -6.38
CA ASN A 10 16.66 13.01 -7.54
C ASN A 10 16.92 11.90 -8.57
N GLU A 11 16.31 12.00 -9.74
CA GLU A 11 16.39 10.98 -10.80
C GLU A 11 17.81 10.68 -11.26
N ARG A 12 18.57 11.73 -11.57
CA ARG A 12 19.93 11.60 -12.11
C ARG A 12 20.88 10.97 -11.10
N ARG A 13 20.78 11.40 -9.83
CA ARG A 13 21.62 10.87 -8.75
C ARG A 13 21.36 9.40 -8.48
N HIS A 14 20.10 8.96 -8.55
CA HIS A 14 19.69 7.61 -8.22
C HIS A 14 19.42 6.72 -9.45
N GLN A 15 19.70 7.23 -10.65
CA GLN A 15 19.57 6.51 -11.93
C GLN A 15 18.17 5.93 -12.15
N LEU A 16 17.13 6.69 -11.77
CA LEU A 16 15.75 6.31 -12.03
C LEU A 16 15.53 6.25 -13.54
N HIS A 17 15.00 5.13 -14.02
CA HIS A 17 14.64 4.96 -15.41
C HIS A 17 13.25 4.34 -15.52
N GLU A 18 12.56 4.64 -16.61
CA GLU A 18 11.25 4.07 -16.88
C GLU A 18 11.35 2.59 -17.22
N VAL A 19 10.39 1.81 -16.73
CA VAL A 19 10.29 0.39 -17.03
C VAL A 19 9.59 0.24 -18.38
N ILE A 20 10.36 0.21 -19.47
CA ILE A 20 9.85 0.25 -20.85
C ILE A 20 8.79 -0.82 -21.13
N ARG A 21 8.91 -2.03 -20.57
CA ARG A 21 7.94 -3.11 -20.75
C ARG A 21 6.56 -2.83 -20.12
N LEU A 22 6.47 -1.83 -19.26
CA LEU A 22 5.23 -1.35 -18.64
C LEU A 22 4.76 -0.02 -19.25
N SER A 23 5.40 0.46 -20.32
CA SER A 23 4.99 1.70 -20.99
C SER A 23 3.62 1.54 -21.66
N GLY A 24 2.84 2.62 -21.68
CA GLY A 24 1.51 2.67 -22.29
C GLY A 24 0.39 2.04 -21.45
N MET A 25 0.64 1.74 -20.17
CA MET A 25 -0.41 1.36 -19.23
C MET A 25 -1.21 2.59 -18.79
N ASN A 26 -2.52 2.43 -18.67
CA ASN A 26 -3.43 3.42 -18.12
C ASN A 26 -4.24 2.81 -16.98
N LEU A 27 -4.67 3.64 -16.04
CA LEU A 27 -5.64 3.31 -15.01
C LEU A 27 -6.88 4.16 -15.21
N ILE A 28 -8.05 3.53 -15.11
CA ILE A 28 -9.32 4.24 -15.12
C ILE A 28 -9.62 4.69 -13.69
N ILE A 29 -9.84 5.98 -13.51
CA ILE A 29 -10.30 6.61 -12.26
C ILE A 29 -11.38 7.61 -12.64
N ASP A 30 -12.55 7.51 -11.99
CA ASP A 30 -13.70 8.40 -12.26
C ASP A 30 -14.06 8.51 -13.75
N ASP A 31 -14.09 7.38 -14.46
CA ASP A 31 -14.33 7.27 -15.92
C ASP A 31 -13.28 7.92 -16.84
N PHE A 32 -12.17 8.41 -16.29
CA PHE A 32 -11.04 8.96 -17.07
C PHE A 32 -9.85 8.00 -17.10
N ASP A 33 -9.20 7.92 -18.27
CA ASP A 33 -7.95 7.19 -18.46
C ASP A 33 -6.76 8.07 -18.04
N HIS A 34 -6.06 7.65 -16.99
CA HIS A 34 -4.83 8.30 -16.52
C HIS A 34 -3.61 7.43 -16.82
N GLN A 35 -2.58 8.03 -17.41
CA GLN A 35 -1.35 7.32 -17.74
C GLN A 35 -0.63 6.85 -16.47
N LEU A 36 -0.27 5.57 -16.43
CA LEU A 36 0.56 4.97 -15.38
C LEU A 36 2.01 4.90 -15.85
N ILE A 37 2.85 5.74 -15.26
CA ILE A 37 4.29 5.71 -15.47
C ILE A 37 4.94 4.94 -14.31
N ILE A 38 5.80 3.98 -14.63
CA ILE A 38 6.59 3.27 -13.63
C ILE A 38 8.06 3.57 -13.86
N LYS A 39 8.71 4.16 -12.85
CA LYS A 39 10.17 4.26 -12.80
C LYS A 39 10.74 3.28 -11.80
N VAL A 40 11.97 2.84 -12.02
CA VAL A 40 12.66 1.93 -11.12
C VAL A 40 14.06 2.44 -10.80
N ALA A 41 14.48 2.23 -9.56
CA ALA A 41 15.85 2.36 -9.10
C ALA A 41 16.29 1.05 -8.44
N SER A 42 17.58 0.73 -8.55
CA SER A 42 18.15 -0.46 -7.90
C SER A 42 19.15 -0.07 -6.83
N ILE A 43 18.98 -0.60 -5.62
CA ILE A 43 19.95 -0.50 -4.54
C ILE A 43 20.81 -1.77 -4.58
N GLN A 44 21.88 -1.72 -5.37
CA GLN A 44 22.71 -2.89 -5.71
C GLN A 44 23.22 -3.65 -4.48
N LYS A 45 23.66 -2.93 -3.44
CA LYS A 45 24.20 -3.55 -2.21
C LYS A 45 23.20 -4.46 -1.50
N LEU A 46 21.91 -4.14 -1.60
CA LEU A 46 20.82 -4.88 -0.96
C LEU A 46 20.02 -5.73 -1.96
N ARG A 47 20.42 -5.74 -3.24
CA ARG A 47 19.68 -6.35 -4.36
C ARG A 47 18.19 -5.93 -4.39
N LEU A 48 17.91 -4.72 -3.92
CA LEU A 48 16.55 -4.22 -3.75
C LEU A 48 16.12 -3.37 -4.94
N GLN A 49 14.92 -3.62 -5.44
CA GLN A 49 14.26 -2.77 -6.43
C GLN A 49 13.23 -1.86 -5.77
N VAL A 50 13.32 -0.57 -6.11
CA VAL A 50 12.37 0.46 -5.68
C VAL A 50 11.66 0.96 -6.92
N TYR A 51 10.37 0.67 -6.99
CA TYR A 51 9.47 1.11 -8.04
C TYR A 51 8.75 2.38 -7.59
N PHE A 52 8.58 3.30 -8.52
CA PHE A 52 7.90 4.57 -8.31
C PHE A 52 6.68 4.61 -9.21
N ILE A 53 5.51 4.72 -8.59
CA ILE A 53 4.25 4.98 -9.29
C ILE A 53 4.19 6.48 -9.58
N ASP A 54 4.08 6.82 -10.85
CA ASP A 54 4.23 8.18 -11.35
C ASP A 54 3.09 8.55 -12.31
N ASN A 55 2.71 9.81 -12.22
CA ASN A 55 1.69 10.47 -13.02
C ASN A 55 1.78 11.97 -12.71
N ASP A 56 1.91 12.82 -13.73
CA ASP A 56 2.16 14.25 -13.54
C ASP A 56 0.99 15.00 -12.85
N GLU A 57 -0.23 14.49 -12.98
CA GLU A 57 -1.44 15.05 -12.36
C GLU A 57 -1.57 14.65 -10.89
N TYR A 58 -1.33 13.37 -10.57
CA TYR A 58 -1.48 12.84 -9.23
C TYR A 58 -0.25 13.00 -8.34
N PHE A 59 0.96 13.08 -8.89
CA PHE A 59 2.18 13.20 -8.09
C PHE A 59 3.03 14.41 -8.53
N PRO A 60 2.49 15.63 -8.36
CA PRO A 60 3.25 16.84 -8.65
C PRO A 60 4.50 16.93 -7.78
N LYS A 61 5.55 17.55 -8.33
CA LYS A 61 6.87 17.56 -7.71
C LYS A 61 6.86 18.33 -6.39
N LYS A 62 7.44 17.71 -5.36
CA LYS A 62 7.63 18.24 -4.00
C LYS A 62 6.34 18.47 -3.21
N GLN A 63 5.23 17.85 -3.61
CA GLN A 63 3.96 17.90 -2.89
C GLN A 63 3.56 16.47 -2.48
N MET A 64 3.68 16.17 -1.18
CA MET A 64 3.32 14.84 -0.66
C MET A 64 1.82 14.73 -0.45
N PHE A 65 1.27 15.31 0.61
CA PHE A 65 -0.17 15.33 0.88
C PHE A 65 -0.74 16.75 0.93
N ASP A 66 0.14 17.73 1.07
CA ASP A 66 -0.20 19.14 1.18
C ASP A 66 0.24 19.89 -0.09
N ASP A 67 -0.49 20.96 -0.40
CA ASP A 67 -0.15 21.89 -1.45
C ASP A 67 1.06 22.78 -1.09
N LEU A 68 1.43 23.70 -1.97
CA LEU A 68 2.56 24.61 -1.74
C LEU A 68 2.31 25.62 -0.61
N ASP A 69 1.05 25.84 -0.25
CA ASP A 69 0.62 26.72 0.84
C ASP A 69 0.46 25.96 2.17
N GLY A 70 0.66 24.63 2.16
CA GLY A 70 0.56 23.75 3.31
C GLY A 70 -0.85 23.25 3.63
N ASN A 71 -1.80 23.38 2.71
CA ASN A 71 -3.15 22.86 2.88
C ASN A 71 -3.24 21.41 2.39
N PHE A 72 -3.97 20.57 3.12
CA PHE A 72 -4.23 19.20 2.72
C PHE A 72 -4.94 19.15 1.36
N MET A 73 -4.38 18.41 0.41
CA MET A 73 -4.88 18.37 -0.97
C MET A 73 -6.21 17.61 -1.06
N THR A 74 -7.19 18.20 -1.75
CA THR A 74 -8.56 17.67 -1.84
C THR A 74 -8.69 16.42 -2.71
N ASN A 75 -7.71 16.13 -3.56
CA ASN A 75 -7.68 14.93 -4.42
C ASN A 75 -6.83 13.79 -3.84
N ASN A 76 -6.47 13.83 -2.55
CA ASN A 76 -5.67 12.78 -1.91
C ASN A 76 -6.33 11.39 -1.96
N ASP A 77 -7.67 11.33 -2.06
CA ASP A 77 -8.43 10.11 -2.29
C ASP A 77 -8.13 9.47 -3.67
N GLU A 78 -8.15 10.26 -4.74
CA GLU A 78 -7.82 9.78 -6.09
C GLU A 78 -6.35 9.42 -6.21
N ARG A 79 -5.46 10.20 -5.59
CA ARG A 79 -4.02 9.90 -5.54
C ARG A 79 -3.77 8.57 -4.83
N MET A 80 -4.52 8.29 -3.75
CA MET A 80 -4.49 7.02 -3.03
C MET A 80 -5.01 5.86 -3.90
N ILE A 81 -6.15 6.03 -4.59
CA ILE A 81 -6.71 5.04 -5.53
C ILE A 81 -5.68 4.73 -6.64
N PHE A 82 -5.16 5.78 -7.30
CA PHE A 82 -4.18 5.66 -8.37
C PHE A 82 -2.92 4.93 -7.91
N TYR A 83 -2.40 5.29 -6.74
CA TYR A 83 -1.24 4.62 -6.17
C TYR A 83 -1.53 3.14 -5.90
N CYS A 84 -2.59 2.82 -5.15
CA CYS A 84 -2.91 1.45 -4.77
C CYS A 84 -3.16 0.55 -5.99
N LYS A 85 -3.96 1.02 -6.96
CA LYS A 85 -4.19 0.30 -8.22
C LYS A 85 -2.92 0.18 -9.04
N GLY A 86 -2.15 1.26 -9.17
CA GLY A 86 -0.90 1.28 -9.92
C GLY A 86 0.12 0.28 -9.40
N VAL A 87 0.21 0.10 -8.07
CA VAL A 87 1.06 -0.94 -7.46
C VAL A 87 0.59 -2.34 -7.88
N ILE A 88 -0.69 -2.66 -7.68
CA ILE A 88 -1.21 -4.01 -7.95
C ILE A 88 -1.12 -4.35 -9.44
N GLU A 89 -1.52 -3.42 -10.31
CA GLU A 89 -1.43 -3.56 -11.77
C GLU A 89 0.02 -3.73 -12.25
N THR A 90 0.95 -3.02 -11.61
CA THR A 90 2.39 -3.19 -11.90
C THR A 90 2.84 -4.59 -11.51
N VAL A 91 2.55 -5.06 -10.29
CA VAL A 91 2.91 -6.42 -9.83
C VAL A 91 2.34 -7.47 -10.78
N ARG A 92 1.07 -7.32 -11.17
CA ARG A 92 0.38 -8.21 -12.10
C ARG A 92 1.06 -8.25 -13.47
N LYS A 93 1.38 -7.08 -14.04
CA LYS A 93 2.05 -6.98 -15.34
C LYS A 93 3.49 -7.48 -15.32
N LEU A 94 4.17 -7.35 -14.18
CA LEU A 94 5.51 -7.90 -13.99
C LEU A 94 5.49 -9.44 -13.95
N GLY A 95 4.35 -10.06 -13.64
CA GLY A 95 4.20 -11.50 -13.46
C GLY A 95 4.89 -11.98 -12.18
N TRP A 96 4.96 -11.11 -11.17
CA TRP A 96 5.64 -11.40 -9.90
C TRP A 96 4.60 -11.82 -8.86
N ALA A 97 4.64 -13.08 -8.43
CA ALA A 97 3.82 -13.59 -7.32
C ALA A 97 4.54 -13.28 -6.00
N PRO A 98 4.02 -12.37 -5.16
CA PRO A 98 4.63 -12.06 -3.87
C PRO A 98 4.15 -13.05 -2.79
N ASP A 99 5.04 -13.43 -1.88
CA ASP A 99 4.65 -14.14 -0.65
C ASP A 99 3.92 -13.18 0.32
N ILE A 100 4.43 -11.95 0.44
CA ILE A 100 3.91 -10.91 1.32
C ILE A 100 3.72 -9.59 0.56
N ILE A 101 2.56 -8.98 0.74
CA ILE A 101 2.33 -7.56 0.44
C ILE A 101 2.22 -6.81 1.77
N HIS A 102 3.25 -6.01 2.09
CA HIS A 102 3.25 -5.19 3.30
C HIS A 102 2.87 -3.74 2.98
N CYS A 103 1.65 -3.38 3.37
CA CYS A 103 1.05 -2.07 3.20
C CYS A 103 1.45 -1.13 4.35
N GLN A 104 1.92 0.07 4.00
CA GLN A 104 2.49 1.03 4.95
C GLN A 104 1.60 2.27 5.09
N GLY A 105 0.84 2.33 6.18
CA GLY A 105 0.02 3.51 6.53
C GLY A 105 -1.20 3.74 5.64
N TRP A 106 -1.92 4.81 5.94
CA TRP A 106 -3.23 5.11 5.37
C TRP A 106 -3.24 5.24 3.85
N PHE A 107 -2.15 5.73 3.24
CA PHE A 107 -2.09 5.90 1.78
C PHE A 107 -2.07 4.57 1.01
N ALA A 108 -1.82 3.45 1.70
CA ALA A 108 -1.89 2.10 1.16
C ALA A 108 -3.09 1.30 1.71
N SER A 109 -4.04 1.94 2.41
CA SER A 109 -5.12 1.25 3.14
C SER A 109 -6.14 0.55 2.23
N LEU A 110 -6.18 0.89 0.94
CA LEU A 110 -7.05 0.23 -0.05
C LEU A 110 -6.47 -1.10 -0.57
N VAL A 111 -5.15 -1.29 -0.52
CA VAL A 111 -4.49 -2.48 -1.07
C VAL A 111 -5.05 -3.78 -0.47
N PRO A 112 -5.22 -3.92 0.86
CA PRO A 112 -5.79 -5.15 1.43
C PRO A 112 -7.16 -5.48 0.86
N MET A 113 -8.07 -4.51 0.78
CA MET A 113 -9.40 -4.72 0.21
C MET A 113 -9.32 -5.09 -1.26
N TYR A 114 -8.49 -4.41 -2.05
CA TYR A 114 -8.33 -4.72 -3.47
C TYR A 114 -7.87 -6.16 -3.69
N ILE A 115 -6.87 -6.62 -2.94
CA ILE A 115 -6.38 -8.00 -3.03
C ILE A 115 -7.49 -8.99 -2.66
N LYS A 116 -8.23 -8.75 -1.58
CA LYS A 116 -9.25 -9.70 -1.09
C LYS A 116 -10.59 -9.65 -1.84
N LYS A 117 -10.88 -8.59 -2.60
CA LYS A 117 -12.15 -8.40 -3.31
C LYS A 117 -12.01 -8.39 -4.81
N LEU A 118 -11.17 -7.53 -5.37
CA LEU A 118 -11.07 -7.32 -6.82
C LEU A 118 -10.08 -8.29 -7.49
N TYR A 119 -9.08 -8.75 -6.75
CA TYR A 119 -8.02 -9.64 -7.26
C TYR A 119 -8.01 -11.01 -6.58
N ALA A 120 -9.08 -11.36 -5.86
CA ALA A 120 -9.17 -12.62 -5.12
C ALA A 120 -9.09 -13.86 -6.02
N ASP A 121 -9.62 -13.76 -7.25
CA ASP A 121 -9.62 -14.84 -8.24
C ASP A 121 -8.38 -14.82 -9.16
N ASP A 122 -7.43 -13.91 -8.94
CA ASP A 122 -6.19 -13.85 -9.72
C ASP A 122 -5.17 -14.82 -9.11
N PRO A 123 -4.75 -15.88 -9.84
CA PRO A 123 -3.81 -16.88 -9.33
C PRO A 123 -2.47 -16.29 -8.85
N LEU A 124 -2.10 -15.10 -9.33
CA LEU A 124 -0.89 -14.42 -8.89
C LEU A 124 -0.92 -14.05 -7.39
N PHE A 125 -2.11 -13.84 -6.83
CA PHE A 125 -2.31 -13.40 -5.45
C PHE A 125 -2.97 -14.48 -4.57
N GLU A 126 -3.18 -15.69 -5.07
CA GLU A 126 -3.91 -16.76 -4.37
C GLU A 126 -3.35 -17.04 -2.97
N ASN A 127 -2.02 -17.08 -2.83
CA ASN A 127 -1.34 -17.42 -1.58
C ASN A 127 -0.73 -16.21 -0.84
N VAL A 128 -0.92 -14.99 -1.34
CA VAL A 128 -0.28 -13.81 -0.75
C VAL A 128 -0.82 -13.52 0.65
N LYS A 129 0.08 -13.17 1.57
CA LYS A 129 -0.27 -12.61 2.87
C LYS A 129 -0.19 -11.09 2.83
N VAL A 130 -1.26 -10.43 3.25
CA VAL A 130 -1.32 -8.97 3.30
C VAL A 130 -1.09 -8.51 4.73
N ILE A 131 0.00 -7.78 4.94
CA ILE A 131 0.34 -7.19 6.25
C ILE A 131 0.06 -5.68 6.18
N TYR A 132 -0.53 -5.11 7.23
CA TYR A 132 -0.79 -3.67 7.31
C TYR A 132 -0.10 -3.04 8.52
N SER A 133 0.71 -2.00 8.28
CA SER A 133 1.31 -1.17 9.32
C SER A 133 0.47 0.07 9.60
N VAL A 134 0.10 0.25 10.86
CA VAL A 134 -0.56 1.45 11.38
C VAL A 134 0.49 2.43 11.92
N PHE A 135 0.39 3.68 11.50
CA PHE A 135 1.25 4.78 11.96
C PHE A 135 0.41 5.83 12.68
N ASP A 136 1.04 6.61 13.54
CA ASP A 136 0.46 7.77 14.24
C ASP A 136 0.33 9.03 13.36
N ARG A 137 0.99 9.06 12.19
CA ARG A 137 0.87 10.18 11.25
C ARG A 137 -0.52 10.23 10.62
N SER A 138 -1.16 11.38 10.79
CA SER A 138 -2.56 11.60 10.42
C SER A 138 -2.78 12.82 9.50
N PHE A 139 -4.03 13.00 9.09
CA PHE A 139 -4.65 14.24 8.65
C PHE A 139 -5.88 14.53 9.54
N ASP A 140 -6.36 15.77 9.55
CA ASP A 140 -7.57 16.15 10.29
C ASP A 140 -8.82 15.99 9.42
N GLY A 141 -9.94 15.61 10.04
CA GLY A 141 -11.22 15.46 9.36
C GLY A 141 -11.32 14.19 8.50
N VAL A 142 -11.90 14.33 7.31
CA VAL A 142 -12.16 13.24 6.37
C VAL A 142 -11.34 13.42 5.09
N LEU A 143 -10.88 12.31 4.51
CA LEU A 143 -10.08 12.33 3.30
C LEU A 143 -10.86 12.88 2.10
N SER A 144 -12.11 12.43 1.93
CA SER A 144 -13.03 12.84 0.86
C SER A 144 -14.39 12.20 1.06
N ASP A 145 -15.47 12.97 1.01
CA ASP A 145 -16.84 12.42 1.11
C ASP A 145 -17.24 11.55 -0.10
N THR A 146 -16.45 11.59 -1.17
CA THR A 146 -16.73 10.88 -2.43
C THR A 146 -15.94 9.59 -2.62
N LEU A 147 -14.97 9.30 -1.73
CA LEU A 147 -14.14 8.10 -1.82
C LEU A 147 -14.96 6.80 -1.90
N PRO A 148 -15.98 6.56 -1.05
CA PRO A 148 -16.80 5.35 -1.14
C PRO A 148 -17.49 5.22 -2.49
N THR A 149 -18.08 6.31 -2.99
CA THR A 149 -18.77 6.33 -4.29
C THR A 149 -17.81 6.01 -5.44
N LYS A 150 -16.60 6.57 -5.44
CA LYS A 150 -15.54 6.26 -6.42
C LYS A 150 -15.20 4.76 -6.42
N LEU A 151 -15.09 4.16 -5.24
CA LEU A 151 -14.80 2.73 -5.09
C LEU A 151 -15.93 1.81 -5.56
N LEU A 152 -17.20 2.21 -5.40
CA LEU A 152 -18.34 1.44 -5.91
C LEU A 152 -18.34 1.31 -7.45
N TYR A 153 -17.77 2.27 -8.17
CA TYR A 153 -17.58 2.15 -9.62
C TYR A 153 -16.53 1.09 -10.02
N GLU A 154 -15.72 0.61 -9.06
CA GLU A 154 -14.72 -0.44 -9.29
C GLU A 154 -15.25 -1.87 -9.10
N ARG A 155 -16.58 -2.04 -9.16
CA ARG A 155 -17.29 -3.32 -8.93
C ARG A 155 -17.27 -3.79 -7.48
N LEU A 156 -17.13 -2.85 -6.53
CA LEU A 156 -17.29 -3.11 -5.11
C LEU A 156 -18.75 -2.93 -4.70
N GLU A 157 -19.14 -3.62 -3.63
CA GLU A 157 -20.48 -3.51 -3.04
C GLU A 157 -20.50 -2.48 -1.90
N GLU A 158 -21.68 -1.98 -1.52
CA GLU A 158 -21.82 -1.04 -0.39
C GLU A 158 -21.24 -1.61 0.91
N ALA A 159 -21.41 -2.92 1.13
CA ALA A 159 -20.85 -3.62 2.27
C ALA A 159 -19.32 -3.58 2.29
N ASP A 160 -18.68 -3.60 1.11
CA ASP A 160 -17.22 -3.60 1.01
C ASP A 160 -16.62 -2.27 1.46
N VAL A 161 -17.35 -1.16 1.30
CA VAL A 161 -16.91 0.22 1.61
C VAL A 161 -17.61 0.83 2.82
N ALA A 162 -18.43 0.06 3.55
CA ALA A 162 -19.28 0.56 4.63
C ALA A 162 -18.52 1.31 5.74
N ARG A 163 -17.30 0.88 6.05
CA ARG A 163 -16.49 1.49 7.11
C ARG A 163 -15.94 2.87 6.73
N ILE A 164 -15.74 3.13 5.45
CA ILE A 164 -15.14 4.37 4.95
C ILE A 164 -16.16 5.35 4.41
N GLN A 165 -17.45 5.16 4.73
CA GLN A 165 -18.51 6.17 4.49
C GLN A 165 -18.13 7.53 5.06
N GLU A 166 -17.38 7.53 6.18
CA GLU A 166 -16.65 8.68 6.69
C GLU A 166 -15.15 8.34 6.71
N PRO A 167 -14.38 8.69 5.68
CA PRO A 167 -12.99 8.24 5.54
C PRO A 167 -12.04 9.10 6.38
N SER A 168 -12.26 9.12 7.69
CA SER A 168 -11.29 9.61 8.66
C SER A 168 -10.08 8.67 8.72
N ILE A 169 -8.96 9.15 9.26
CA ILE A 169 -7.75 8.35 9.45
C ILE A 169 -8.03 7.02 10.19
N ASN A 170 -8.83 7.08 11.26
CA ASN A 170 -9.15 5.92 12.10
C ASN A 170 -9.99 4.91 11.31
N ASN A 171 -10.96 5.39 10.53
CA ASN A 171 -11.77 4.51 9.68
C ASN A 171 -10.95 3.89 8.55
N LEU A 172 -10.00 4.61 7.96
CA LEU A 172 -9.07 4.04 6.96
C LEU A 172 -8.16 2.97 7.57
N HIS A 173 -7.61 3.17 8.77
CA HIS A 173 -6.83 2.13 9.43
C HIS A 173 -7.66 0.90 9.76
N LYS A 174 -8.84 1.08 10.37
CA LYS A 174 -9.75 -0.02 10.67
C LYS A 174 -10.21 -0.75 9.40
N PHE A 175 -10.40 -0.02 8.30
CA PHE A 175 -10.75 -0.58 7.00
C PHE A 175 -9.66 -1.50 6.47
N ALA A 176 -8.41 -1.05 6.46
CA ALA A 176 -7.30 -1.91 6.10
C ALA A 176 -7.17 -3.12 7.03
N VAL A 177 -7.40 -2.93 8.34
CA VAL A 177 -7.39 -4.01 9.33
C VAL A 177 -8.43 -5.08 9.01
N ASP A 178 -9.63 -4.73 8.53
CA ASP A 178 -10.67 -5.72 8.19
C ASP A 178 -10.24 -6.70 7.11
N TYR A 179 -9.45 -6.24 6.13
CA TYR A 179 -9.03 -7.03 4.97
C TYR A 179 -7.61 -7.58 5.04
N ALA A 180 -6.75 -7.06 5.93
CA ALA A 180 -5.39 -7.55 6.11
C ALA A 180 -5.38 -8.93 6.80
N ASP A 181 -4.32 -9.71 6.60
CA ASP A 181 -4.09 -10.99 7.27
C ASP A 181 -3.36 -10.81 8.61
N ALA A 182 -2.54 -9.76 8.74
CA ALA A 182 -1.79 -9.46 9.96
C ALA A 182 -1.49 -7.96 10.08
N ILE A 183 -1.33 -7.48 11.33
CA ILE A 183 -1.21 -6.04 11.65
C ILE A 183 0.10 -5.75 12.37
N VAL A 184 0.69 -4.60 12.09
CA VAL A 184 1.85 -4.07 12.80
C VAL A 184 1.54 -2.68 13.34
N GLN A 185 1.84 -2.44 14.62
CA GLN A 185 1.92 -1.09 15.16
C GLN A 185 3.31 -0.53 14.83
N ALA A 186 3.37 0.44 13.91
CA ALA A 186 4.63 0.99 13.40
C ALA A 186 5.04 2.32 14.06
N SER A 187 4.24 2.84 14.98
CA SER A 187 4.54 4.03 15.80
C SER A 187 4.37 3.72 17.30
N PRO A 188 5.10 4.43 18.20
CA PRO A 188 4.97 4.23 19.65
C PRO A 188 3.54 4.44 20.15
N GLU A 189 2.86 5.41 19.57
CA GLU A 189 1.48 5.76 19.91
C GLU A 189 0.52 5.27 18.82
N MET A 190 -0.70 4.92 19.25
CA MET A 190 -1.79 4.55 18.37
C MET A 190 -3.12 4.96 18.99
N ASP A 191 -4.06 5.40 18.14
CA ASP A 191 -5.40 5.71 18.59
C ASP A 191 -6.05 4.50 19.29
N LYS A 192 -6.70 4.75 20.44
CA LYS A 192 -7.25 3.70 21.30
C LYS A 192 -8.38 2.92 20.63
N ASP A 193 -9.16 3.59 19.79
CA ASP A 193 -10.28 3.01 19.07
C ASP A 193 -9.77 2.13 17.90
N VAL A 194 -8.67 2.54 17.25
CA VAL A 194 -7.96 1.68 16.28
C VAL A 194 -7.33 0.46 16.97
N LEU A 195 -6.64 0.65 18.10
CA LEU A 195 -6.05 -0.45 18.87
C LEU A 195 -7.10 -1.46 19.36
N ALA A 196 -8.24 -0.98 19.85
CA ALA A 196 -9.35 -1.83 20.28
C ALA A 196 -9.89 -2.66 19.10
N HIS A 197 -10.05 -2.05 17.92
CA HIS A 197 -10.47 -2.75 16.71
C HIS A 197 -9.48 -3.84 16.29
N ILE A 198 -8.18 -3.52 16.28
CA ILE A 198 -7.11 -4.50 15.98
C ILE A 198 -7.20 -5.70 16.93
N LYS A 199 -7.29 -5.46 18.25
CA LYS A 199 -7.40 -6.53 19.24
C LYS A 199 -8.66 -7.38 19.06
N SER A 200 -9.78 -6.77 18.65
CA SER A 200 -11.02 -7.49 18.37
C SER A 200 -11.00 -8.31 17.08
N SER A 201 -10.05 -8.04 16.17
CA SER A 201 -9.93 -8.78 14.91
C SER A 201 -9.33 -10.18 15.06
N GLU A 202 -8.70 -10.47 16.20
CA GLU A 202 -7.99 -11.73 16.51
C GLU A 202 -6.89 -12.11 15.50
N LYS A 203 -6.45 -11.15 14.67
CA LYS A 203 -5.38 -11.32 13.69
C LYS A 203 -4.01 -11.25 14.39
N PRO A 204 -2.98 -11.91 13.84
CA PRO A 204 -1.61 -11.71 14.29
C PRO A 204 -1.26 -10.22 14.33
N PHE A 205 -0.78 -9.77 15.49
CA PHE A 205 -0.52 -8.38 15.76
C PHE A 205 0.86 -8.23 16.40
N MET A 206 1.74 -7.47 15.74
CA MET A 206 3.02 -7.08 16.30
C MET A 206 2.89 -5.68 16.91
N GLU A 207 3.06 -5.59 18.23
CA GLU A 207 3.19 -4.30 18.92
C GLU A 207 4.48 -3.59 18.52
N TYR A 208 4.55 -2.27 18.77
CA TYR A 208 5.68 -1.45 18.40
C TYR A 208 7.00 -2.01 19.00
N PRO A 209 7.96 -2.45 18.18
CA PRO A 209 9.17 -3.11 18.67
C PRO A 209 10.23 -2.13 19.21
N GLY A 210 10.01 -0.82 19.08
CA GLY A 210 11.01 0.20 19.39
C GLY A 210 11.73 0.75 18.15
N ASP A 211 12.51 1.81 18.36
CA ASP A 211 13.30 2.47 17.31
C ASP A 211 14.65 1.77 17.02
N GLU A 212 15.11 0.92 17.94
CA GLU A 212 16.38 0.22 17.90
C GLU A 212 16.15 -1.30 17.87
N ASP A 213 17.00 -2.03 17.14
CA ASP A 213 17.01 -3.50 17.07
C ASP A 213 15.66 -4.17 16.69
N TYR A 214 14.77 -3.44 16.01
CA TYR A 214 13.47 -3.95 15.56
C TYR A 214 13.55 -5.06 14.49
N ILE A 215 14.74 -5.28 13.90
CA ILE A 215 14.93 -6.20 12.77
C ILE A 215 14.45 -7.61 13.14
N ASP A 216 14.86 -8.11 14.31
CA ASP A 216 14.53 -9.47 14.74
C ASP A 216 13.02 -9.62 14.94
N ALA A 217 12.35 -8.61 15.52
CA ALA A 217 10.90 -8.62 15.70
C ALA A 217 10.15 -8.72 14.36
N TYR A 218 10.56 -7.96 13.35
CA TYR A 218 9.97 -8.04 12.01
C TYR A 218 10.28 -9.38 11.32
N GLN A 219 11.50 -9.91 11.48
CA GLN A 219 11.87 -11.22 10.92
C GLN A 219 11.03 -12.35 11.54
N ASP A 220 10.91 -12.37 12.86
CA ASP A 220 10.08 -13.35 13.59
C ASP A 220 8.60 -13.22 13.19
N PHE A 221 8.14 -11.99 12.97
CA PHE A 221 6.77 -11.75 12.53
C PHE A 221 6.54 -12.25 11.10
N TYR A 222 7.41 -11.91 10.15
CA TYR A 222 7.27 -12.36 8.76
C TYR A 222 7.40 -13.87 8.59
N SER A 223 8.24 -14.52 9.40
CA SER A 223 8.47 -15.97 9.33
C SER A 223 7.21 -16.79 9.66
N GLN A 224 6.21 -16.18 10.31
CA GLN A 224 4.90 -16.83 10.56
C GLN A 224 4.06 -16.99 9.27
N PHE A 225 4.44 -16.32 8.19
CA PHE A 225 3.65 -16.18 6.96
C PHE A 225 4.31 -16.76 5.72
N ILE A 226 5.60 -17.10 5.79
CA ILE A 226 6.39 -17.65 4.69
C ILE A 226 6.57 -19.14 4.97
N GLU A 227 6.24 -19.99 4.01
CA GLU A 227 6.52 -21.42 4.12
C GLU A 227 8.04 -21.65 4.01
N GLU A 228 8.63 -22.40 4.95
CA GLU A 228 10.02 -22.81 4.83
C GLU A 228 10.13 -23.83 3.67
N GLU A 229 10.83 -23.47 2.60
CA GLU A 229 11.23 -24.46 1.59
C GLU A 229 12.24 -25.43 2.23
N GLU A 230 11.88 -26.71 2.36
CA GLU A 230 12.85 -27.75 2.71
C GLU A 230 13.97 -27.76 1.66
N VAL A 231 15.16 -27.34 2.08
CA VAL A 231 16.36 -27.45 1.26
C VAL A 231 16.66 -28.94 1.13
N VAL A 232 16.24 -29.55 0.01
CA VAL A 232 16.68 -30.89 -0.36
C VAL A 232 18.18 -30.81 -0.65
N THR A 233 18.99 -31.13 0.35
CA THR A 233 20.41 -31.36 0.15
C THR A 233 20.56 -32.60 -0.73
N THR A 234 20.77 -32.40 -2.02
CA THR A 234 21.31 -33.45 -2.88
C THR A 234 22.75 -33.68 -2.45
N GLU A 235 22.96 -34.68 -1.59
CA GLU A 235 24.27 -35.27 -1.37
C GLU A 235 24.68 -35.99 -2.67
N ASP A 236 25.71 -35.47 -3.34
CA ASP A 236 26.51 -36.19 -4.35
C ASP A 236 27.87 -36.57 -3.72
#